data_AF-F6B902-F1
#
_entry.id   AF-F6B902-F1
#
_cell.length_a   1.000
_cell.length_b   1.000
_cell.length_c   1.000
_cell.angle_alpha   90.00
_cell.angle_beta   90.00
_cell.angle_gamma   90.00
#
_symmetry.space_group_name_H-M   'P 1'
#
loop_
_entity.id
_entity.type
_entity.pdbx_description
1 polymer ?
#
loop_
_entity_poly.entity_id
_entity_poly.type
_entity_poly.pdbx_seq_one_letter_code
_entity_poly.pdbx_strand_id
1 'polypeptide(L)'
;MAVVGIIANPASGKDIRRLVAHATVCDNMEKVNMVRRILLALQATGVERVLIMPDYFGIGTRALDGLTGPFRLNLTVEFLSMNITGTQEDSLRAAGILKDKVDCLITLGGDGTNRLVAKGCDEVPILPVSTGTNNVFPTMLEGTVAGLAAGFIATNRVLPEEGLARHKKLEVYIDGVFTDIALVDVVVLNEQFIGSRAIWDVDKIKHIYATRGELKNIGIVSVVGALQPVQAMDPYGMYVEIGQGGPCVMAALGPGLLVQVPVKSFARLEPMQRMAVSGTPFVIALDGEREISVRSGADVEINLNPAGPRVVDVPKTLARAAAQGLMRL
;
A
#
# COMPACT_ATOMS: atom_id res chain seq x y z
N MET A 1 19.77 -10.94 -16.02
CA MET A 1 20.31 -9.76 -15.33
C MET A 1 19.22 -9.26 -14.40
N ALA A 2 19.46 -9.31 -13.09
CA ALA A 2 18.43 -8.95 -12.11
C ALA A 2 18.31 -7.43 -11.98
N VAL A 3 17.09 -6.91 -12.14
CA VAL A 3 16.79 -5.48 -12.09
C VAL A 3 15.71 -5.19 -11.05
N VAL A 4 15.96 -4.23 -10.16
CA VAL A 4 14.99 -3.80 -9.14
C VAL A 4 14.58 -2.35 -9.37
N GLY A 5 13.28 -2.08 -9.28
CA GLY A 5 12.75 -0.71 -9.32
C GLY A 5 12.52 -0.17 -7.91
N ILE A 6 12.80 1.12 -7.68
CA ILE A 6 12.51 1.80 -6.42
C ILE A 6 11.60 3.00 -6.69
N ILE A 7 10.42 3.01 -6.06
CA ILE A 7 9.46 4.12 -6.09
C ILE A 7 9.37 4.71 -4.68
N ALA A 8 10.08 5.81 -4.43
CA ALA A 8 10.04 6.52 -3.16
C ALA A 8 9.24 7.81 -3.28
N ASN A 9 8.06 7.87 -2.65
CA ASN A 9 7.19 9.04 -2.75
C ASN A 9 7.62 10.11 -1.72
N PRO A 10 8.09 11.31 -2.13
CA PRO A 10 8.51 12.37 -1.19
C PRO A 10 7.34 13.07 -0.48
N ALA A 11 6.10 12.87 -0.94
CA ALA A 11 4.89 13.41 -0.32
C ALA A 11 4.26 12.46 0.72
N SER A 12 4.61 11.18 0.72
CA SER A 12 4.10 10.22 1.70
C SER A 12 4.59 10.55 3.12
N GLY A 13 3.79 10.21 4.14
CA GLY A 13 4.11 10.51 5.55
C GLY A 13 3.80 11.94 6.00
N LYS A 14 3.17 12.77 5.13
CA LYS A 14 2.74 14.15 5.45
C LYS A 14 1.24 14.30 5.72
N ASP A 15 0.55 13.19 5.96
CA ASP A 15 -0.91 13.12 6.15
C ASP A 15 -1.41 14.11 7.22
N ILE A 16 -2.51 14.83 6.91
CA ILE A 16 -3.17 15.79 7.81
C ILE A 16 -3.62 15.13 9.12
N ARG A 17 -3.83 13.81 9.15
CA ARG A 17 -4.11 13.04 10.36
C ARG A 17 -3.02 13.17 11.43
N ARG A 18 -1.80 13.59 11.08
CA ARG A 18 -0.74 13.97 12.03
C ARG A 18 -1.04 15.24 12.84
N LEU A 19 -1.92 16.11 12.35
CA LEU A 19 -2.33 17.33 13.07
C LEU A 19 -3.45 17.05 14.07
N VAL A 20 -4.17 15.94 13.88
CA VAL A 20 -5.32 15.55 14.71
C VAL A 20 -5.04 14.32 15.57
N ALA A 21 -3.89 13.65 15.41
CA ALA A 21 -3.47 12.46 16.17
C ALA A 21 -1.95 12.44 16.40
N HIS A 22 -1.49 11.67 17.40
CA HIS A 22 -0.08 11.58 17.81
C HIS A 22 0.77 10.68 16.90
N ALA A 23 0.73 10.91 15.59
CA ALA A 23 1.41 10.08 14.60
C ALA A 23 2.93 10.35 14.53
N THR A 24 3.74 9.30 14.39
CA THR A 24 5.17 9.41 14.08
C THR A 24 5.36 9.65 12.58
N VAL A 25 6.35 10.48 12.23
CA VAL A 25 6.63 10.88 10.85
C VAL A 25 7.94 10.23 10.39
N CYS A 26 7.89 9.52 9.25
CA CYS A 26 9.08 9.22 8.48
C CYS A 26 9.39 10.44 7.62
N ASP A 27 10.39 11.22 8.01
CA ASP A 27 10.82 12.34 7.17
C ASP A 27 11.50 11.85 5.88
N ASN A 28 11.74 12.77 4.95
CA ASN A 28 12.36 12.42 3.68
C ASN A 28 13.85 12.07 3.82
N MET A 29 14.53 12.48 4.89
CA MET A 29 15.91 12.07 5.16
C MET A 29 15.98 10.62 5.63
N GLU A 30 14.99 10.15 6.39
CA GLU A 30 14.91 8.73 6.71
C GLU A 30 14.65 7.89 5.46
N LYS A 31 13.79 8.36 4.53
CA LYS A 31 13.64 7.68 3.23
C LYS A 31 14.96 7.63 2.44
N VAL A 32 15.77 8.69 2.46
CA VAL A 32 17.12 8.70 1.87
C VAL A 32 17.99 7.60 2.51
N ASN A 33 17.99 7.51 3.83
CA ASN A 33 18.77 6.50 4.55
C ASN A 33 18.27 5.08 4.25
N MET A 34 16.95 4.88 4.17
CA MET A 34 16.35 3.60 3.79
C MET A 34 16.78 3.19 2.38
N VAL A 35 16.67 4.08 1.38
CA VAL A 35 17.12 3.79 0.01
C VAL A 35 18.60 3.45 -0.01
N ARG A 36 19.44 4.15 0.75
CA ARG A 36 20.88 3.83 0.86
C ARG A 36 21.11 2.40 1.35
N ARG A 37 20.43 1.99 2.43
CA ARG A 37 20.53 0.64 3.01
C ARG A 37 19.97 -0.42 2.06
N ILE A 38 18.87 -0.12 1.37
CA ILE A 38 18.30 -0.98 0.32
C ILE A 38 19.32 -1.24 -0.79
N LEU A 39 19.96 -0.19 -1.34
CA LEU A 39 20.94 -0.33 -2.43
C LEU A 39 22.12 -1.23 -2.05
N LEU A 40 22.65 -1.07 -0.84
CA LEU A 40 23.74 -1.90 -0.33
C LEU A 40 23.32 -3.38 -0.21
N ALA A 41 22.11 -3.64 0.29
CA ALA A 41 21.58 -5.00 0.39
C ALA A 41 21.31 -5.63 -0.98
N LEU A 42 20.71 -4.88 -1.92
CA LEU A 42 20.48 -5.35 -3.29
C LEU A 42 21.79 -5.79 -3.95
N GLN A 43 22.85 -5.00 -3.82
CA GLN A 43 24.17 -5.38 -4.31
C GLN A 43 24.67 -6.69 -3.69
N ALA A 44 24.53 -6.84 -2.36
CA ALA A 44 24.97 -8.05 -1.67
C ALA A 44 24.23 -9.31 -2.15
N THR A 45 22.97 -9.17 -2.61
CA THR A 45 22.21 -10.29 -3.20
C THR A 45 22.57 -10.60 -4.65
N GLY A 46 23.38 -9.76 -5.31
CA GLY A 46 23.75 -9.93 -6.72
C GLY A 46 22.84 -9.22 -7.72
N VAL A 47 22.06 -8.23 -7.28
CA VAL A 47 21.33 -7.35 -8.20
C VAL A 47 22.32 -6.47 -8.97
N GLU A 48 22.15 -6.39 -10.29
CA GLU A 48 23.09 -5.74 -11.19
C GLU A 48 22.68 -4.30 -11.52
N ARG A 49 21.37 -4.03 -11.53
CA ARG A 49 20.83 -2.72 -11.91
C ARG A 49 19.62 -2.33 -11.06
N VAL A 50 19.55 -1.05 -10.72
CA VAL A 50 18.44 -0.44 -9.99
C VAL A 50 17.91 0.76 -10.75
N LEU A 51 16.60 0.81 -10.95
CA LEU A 51 15.89 1.91 -11.59
C LEU A 51 15.09 2.69 -10.53
N ILE A 52 15.37 3.98 -10.38
CA ILE A 52 14.76 4.80 -9.31
C ILE A 52 13.85 5.88 -9.92
N MET A 53 12.64 6.02 -9.37
CA MET A 53 11.77 7.16 -9.67
C MET A 53 12.43 8.47 -9.21
N PRO A 54 12.62 9.47 -10.10
CA PRO A 54 13.11 10.78 -9.68
C PRO A 54 12.03 11.54 -8.92
N ASP A 55 12.44 12.46 -8.04
CA ASP A 55 11.52 13.21 -7.19
C ASP A 55 12.08 14.60 -6.85
N TYR A 56 11.20 15.53 -6.44
CA TYR A 56 11.59 16.93 -6.17
C TYR A 56 12.50 17.10 -4.95
N PHE A 57 12.51 16.14 -4.03
CA PHE A 57 13.44 16.13 -2.91
C PHE A 57 14.76 15.47 -3.32
N GLY A 58 14.81 14.63 -4.34
CA GLY A 58 16.04 13.92 -4.73
C GLY A 58 16.43 12.86 -3.71
N ILE A 59 15.47 12.03 -3.28
CA ILE A 59 15.69 10.94 -2.34
C ILE A 59 16.76 9.98 -2.89
N GLY A 60 16.61 9.55 -4.14
CA GLY A 60 17.55 8.62 -4.76
C GLY A 60 18.93 9.22 -4.97
N THR A 61 19.03 10.47 -5.43
CA THR A 61 20.33 11.14 -5.63
C THR A 61 21.07 11.31 -4.30
N ARG A 62 20.39 11.78 -3.26
CA ARG A 62 20.96 11.91 -1.91
C ARG A 62 21.32 10.57 -1.26
N ALA A 63 20.62 9.49 -1.61
CA ALA A 63 20.96 8.16 -1.11
C ALA A 63 22.31 7.69 -1.67
N LEU A 64 22.62 8.05 -2.92
CA LEU A 64 23.92 7.80 -3.56
C LEU A 64 25.02 8.68 -2.96
N ASP A 65 24.69 9.91 -2.55
CA ASP A 65 25.62 10.78 -1.83
C ASP A 65 26.09 10.08 -0.55
N GLY A 66 27.38 9.73 -0.50
CA GLY A 66 28.01 9.04 0.63
C GLY A 66 28.24 7.53 0.46
N LEU A 67 27.84 6.93 -0.66
CA LEU A 67 28.18 5.53 -1.00
C LEU A 67 29.59 5.46 -1.62
N THR A 68 30.61 5.72 -0.79
CA THR A 68 32.03 5.70 -1.15
C THR A 68 32.83 4.73 -0.28
N GLY A 69 34.09 4.49 -0.66
CA GLY A 69 35.00 3.61 0.08
C GLY A 69 34.42 2.20 0.27
N PRO A 70 34.28 1.68 1.51
CA PRO A 70 33.77 0.34 1.77
C PRO A 70 32.28 0.16 1.42
N PHE A 71 31.53 1.25 1.23
CA PHE A 71 30.12 1.24 0.86
C PHE A 71 29.89 1.58 -0.62
N ARG A 72 30.96 1.54 -1.43
CA ARG A 72 30.86 1.83 -2.86
C ARG A 72 29.95 0.81 -3.56
N LEU A 73 29.05 1.32 -4.40
CA LEU A 73 28.25 0.49 -5.28
C LEU A 73 29.03 0.07 -6.53
N ASN A 74 28.88 -1.19 -6.87
CA ASN A 74 29.25 -1.85 -8.12
C ASN A 74 28.02 -2.08 -9.02
N LEU A 75 26.81 -2.15 -8.43
CA LEU A 75 25.57 -2.17 -9.22
C LEU A 75 25.35 -0.83 -9.93
N THR A 76 24.64 -0.87 -11.05
CA THR A 76 24.30 0.33 -11.82
C THR A 76 23.01 0.94 -11.29
N VAL A 77 23.02 2.25 -10.97
CA VAL A 77 21.82 2.98 -10.57
C VAL A 77 21.46 3.98 -11.65
N GLU A 78 20.21 3.93 -12.13
CA GLU A 78 19.68 4.86 -13.12
C GLU A 78 18.38 5.49 -12.62
N PHE A 79 18.14 6.73 -13.02
CA PHE A 79 16.89 7.42 -12.75
C PHE A 79 15.96 7.32 -13.95
N LEU A 80 14.67 7.13 -13.70
CA LEU A 80 13.68 7.10 -14.77
C LEU A 80 13.64 8.46 -15.50
N SER A 81 13.60 8.41 -16.83
CA SER A 81 13.31 9.60 -17.64
C SER A 81 11.81 9.88 -17.62
N MET A 82 11.37 10.76 -16.74
CA MET A 82 9.97 11.16 -16.59
C MET A 82 9.85 12.58 -16.05
N ASN A 83 8.78 13.28 -16.41
CA ASN A 83 8.43 14.56 -15.80
C ASN A 83 7.88 14.33 -14.38
N ILE A 84 8.36 15.15 -13.44
CA ILE A 84 7.93 15.15 -12.04
C ILE A 84 6.82 16.19 -11.89
N THR A 85 5.63 15.78 -11.48
CA THR A 85 4.53 16.72 -11.21
C THR A 85 4.43 17.10 -9.74
N GLY A 86 5.10 16.37 -8.84
CA GLY A 86 5.03 16.56 -7.40
C GLY A 86 3.73 16.02 -6.79
N THR A 87 2.97 15.24 -7.56
CA THR A 87 1.69 14.64 -7.14
C THR A 87 1.81 13.11 -7.06
N GLN A 88 0.77 12.47 -6.52
CA GLN A 88 0.70 11.01 -6.44
C GLN A 88 0.78 10.31 -7.81
N GLU A 89 0.41 10.99 -8.90
CA GLU A 89 0.52 10.51 -10.28
C GLU A 89 1.95 10.12 -10.69
N ASP A 90 2.98 10.69 -10.05
CA ASP A 90 4.35 10.32 -10.34
C ASP A 90 4.61 8.85 -9.97
N SER A 91 4.00 8.33 -8.90
CA SER A 91 4.14 6.92 -8.52
C SER A 91 3.44 5.98 -9.51
N LEU A 92 2.25 6.36 -10.02
CA LEU A 92 1.54 5.61 -11.04
C LEU A 92 2.34 5.57 -12.35
N ARG A 93 2.85 6.72 -12.80
CA ARG A 93 3.66 6.83 -14.02
C ARG A 93 4.95 6.02 -13.91
N ALA A 94 5.64 6.10 -12.76
CA ALA A 94 6.85 5.32 -12.52
C ALA A 94 6.58 3.81 -12.56
N ALA A 95 5.49 3.35 -11.93
CA ALA A 95 5.08 1.95 -11.97
C ALA A 95 4.83 1.48 -13.41
N GLY A 96 4.11 2.27 -14.21
CA GLY A 96 3.85 1.99 -15.63
C GLY A 96 5.12 1.91 -16.49
N ILE A 97 6.15 2.72 -16.20
CA ILE A 97 7.44 2.65 -16.90
C ILE A 97 8.25 1.42 -16.47
N LEU A 98 8.15 1.01 -15.20
CA LEU A 98 8.95 -0.06 -14.61
C LEU A 98 8.39 -1.46 -14.87
N LYS A 99 7.10 -1.60 -15.15
CA LYS A 99 6.39 -2.90 -15.22
C LYS A 99 7.01 -3.94 -16.16
N ASP A 100 7.68 -3.51 -17.24
CA ASP A 100 8.34 -4.39 -18.21
C ASP A 100 9.87 -4.34 -18.11
N LYS A 101 10.41 -3.70 -17.06
CA LYS A 101 11.84 -3.39 -16.93
C LYS A 101 12.49 -3.96 -15.68
N VAL A 102 11.70 -4.44 -14.72
CA VAL A 102 12.21 -4.88 -13.41
C VAL A 102 11.57 -6.19 -12.98
N ASP A 103 12.32 -6.96 -12.20
CA ASP A 103 11.92 -8.26 -11.66
C ASP A 103 11.22 -8.12 -10.29
N CYS A 104 11.43 -6.99 -9.61
CA CYS A 104 10.77 -6.64 -8.34
C CYS A 104 10.74 -5.12 -8.16
N LEU A 105 9.68 -4.61 -7.54
CA LEU A 105 9.54 -3.22 -7.12
C LEU A 105 9.67 -3.11 -5.61
N ILE A 106 10.36 -2.08 -5.13
CA ILE A 106 10.33 -1.64 -3.74
C ILE A 106 9.65 -0.27 -3.70
N THR A 107 8.63 -0.12 -2.87
CA THR A 107 7.96 1.17 -2.68
C THR A 107 8.26 1.71 -1.29
N LEU A 108 8.46 3.03 -1.18
CA LEU A 108 8.54 3.73 0.10
C LEU A 108 7.38 4.71 0.16
N GLY A 109 6.32 4.34 0.86
CA GLY A 109 5.06 5.07 0.83
C GLY A 109 4.01 4.58 1.82
N GLY A 110 2.82 5.17 1.73
CA GLY A 110 1.63 4.70 2.45
C GLY A 110 0.71 3.87 1.58
N ASP A 111 -0.51 3.63 2.05
CA ASP A 111 -1.52 2.84 1.33
C ASP A 111 -1.83 3.46 -0.05
N GLY A 112 -2.13 4.76 -0.12
CA GLY A 112 -2.41 5.45 -1.39
C GLY A 112 -1.26 5.41 -2.41
N THR A 113 0.00 5.41 -1.95
CA THR A 113 1.16 5.22 -2.85
C THR A 113 1.16 3.82 -3.44
N ASN A 114 0.95 2.80 -2.60
CA ASN A 114 0.93 1.41 -3.04
C ASN A 114 -0.28 1.10 -3.92
N ARG A 115 -1.43 1.73 -3.67
CA ARG A 115 -2.63 1.67 -4.53
C ARG A 115 -2.29 2.06 -5.96
N LEU A 116 -1.66 3.22 -6.13
CA LEU A 116 -1.26 3.72 -7.45
C LEU A 116 -0.17 2.87 -8.11
N VAL A 117 0.81 2.39 -7.33
CA VAL A 117 1.82 1.48 -7.88
C VAL A 117 1.19 0.17 -8.34
N ALA A 118 0.30 -0.43 -7.55
CA ALA A 118 -0.42 -1.66 -7.90
C ALA A 118 -1.32 -1.50 -9.13
N LYS A 119 -1.83 -0.29 -9.42
CA LYS A 119 -2.55 0.01 -10.66
C LYS A 119 -1.64 0.01 -11.89
N GLY A 120 -0.37 0.38 -11.74
CA GLY A 120 0.54 0.61 -12.85
C GLY A 120 1.57 -0.49 -13.10
N CYS A 121 1.80 -1.40 -12.14
CA CYS A 121 2.90 -2.36 -12.20
C CYS A 121 2.54 -3.74 -12.79
N ASP A 122 1.29 -3.96 -13.21
CA ASP A 122 0.78 -5.24 -13.67
C ASP A 122 1.15 -6.42 -12.73
N GLU A 123 1.92 -7.40 -13.21
CA GLU A 123 2.28 -8.62 -12.48
C GLU A 123 3.65 -8.55 -11.78
N VAL A 124 4.33 -7.40 -11.85
CA VAL A 124 5.62 -7.21 -11.16
C VAL A 124 5.40 -7.28 -9.64
N PRO A 125 6.16 -8.12 -8.91
CA PRO A 125 6.08 -8.20 -7.46
C PRO A 125 6.44 -6.87 -6.79
N ILE A 126 5.70 -6.50 -5.75
CA ILE A 126 5.95 -5.30 -4.95
C ILE A 126 6.40 -5.71 -3.54
N LEU A 127 7.46 -5.08 -3.03
CA LEU A 127 7.83 -5.07 -1.62
C LEU A 127 7.45 -3.69 -1.05
N PRO A 128 6.29 -3.58 -0.38
CA PRO A 128 5.75 -2.31 0.06
C PRO A 128 6.31 -1.93 1.44
N VAL A 129 7.18 -0.91 1.48
CA VAL A 129 7.79 -0.41 2.73
C VAL A 129 7.05 0.82 3.22
N SER A 130 6.55 0.71 4.46
CA SER A 130 5.74 1.75 5.08
C SER A 130 6.61 2.93 5.53
N THR A 131 6.18 4.13 5.20
CA THR A 131 6.78 5.39 5.71
C THR A 131 5.85 6.12 6.68
N GLY A 132 5.00 5.39 7.39
CA GLY A 132 4.04 5.95 8.35
C GLY A 132 3.45 4.88 9.28
N THR A 133 2.95 5.30 10.43
CA THR A 133 2.44 4.38 11.47
C THR A 133 0.98 4.00 11.31
N ASN A 134 0.27 4.61 10.35
CA ASN A 134 -1.16 4.38 10.10
C ASN A 134 -1.42 3.76 8.72
N ASN A 135 -0.47 2.96 8.23
CA ASN A 135 -0.62 2.23 6.97
C ASN A 135 -0.96 0.77 7.25
N VAL A 136 -1.73 0.16 6.36
CA VAL A 136 -2.23 -1.20 6.53
C VAL A 136 -1.65 -2.16 5.49
N PHE A 137 -1.47 -1.71 4.25
CA PHE A 137 -0.91 -2.51 3.17
C PHE A 137 0.63 -2.64 3.22
N PRO A 138 1.42 -1.55 3.28
CA PRO A 138 2.86 -1.64 3.45
C PRO A 138 3.23 -1.94 4.91
N THR A 139 4.37 -2.60 5.12
CA THR A 139 4.87 -2.93 6.46
C THR A 139 6.06 -2.04 6.84
N MET A 140 6.20 -1.70 8.12
CA MET A 140 7.39 -1.00 8.61
C MET A 140 8.57 -1.97 8.60
N LEU A 141 9.55 -1.71 7.74
CA LEU A 141 10.73 -2.56 7.57
C LEU A 141 11.99 -1.72 7.58
N GLU A 142 13.05 -2.32 8.10
CA GLU A 142 14.40 -1.80 7.95
C GLU A 142 14.84 -1.97 6.47
N GLY A 143 15.52 -0.95 5.92
CA GLY A 143 15.87 -0.89 4.50
C GLY A 143 16.78 -2.02 4.03
N THR A 144 17.73 -2.47 4.86
CA THR A 144 18.60 -3.62 4.53
C THR A 144 17.79 -4.89 4.39
N VAL A 145 16.86 -5.12 5.32
CA VAL A 145 15.95 -6.29 5.30
C VAL A 145 15.07 -6.28 4.06
N ALA A 146 14.52 -5.11 3.70
CA ALA A 146 13.75 -4.94 2.48
C ALA A 146 14.60 -5.22 1.22
N GLY A 147 15.82 -4.67 1.14
CA GLY A 147 16.72 -4.89 0.02
C GLY A 147 17.15 -6.36 -0.13
N LEU A 148 17.38 -7.08 0.98
CA LEU A 148 17.69 -8.51 0.95
C LEU A 148 16.54 -9.32 0.35
N ALA A 149 15.31 -9.13 0.86
CA ALA A 149 14.16 -9.88 0.39
C ALA A 149 13.84 -9.60 -1.09
N ALA A 150 13.78 -8.33 -1.50
CA ALA A 150 13.57 -7.96 -2.89
C ALA A 150 14.70 -8.47 -3.79
N GLY A 151 15.94 -8.42 -3.32
CA GLY A 151 17.11 -8.92 -4.03
C GLY A 151 17.06 -10.42 -4.31
N PHE A 152 16.67 -11.23 -3.32
CA PHE A 152 16.51 -12.68 -3.51
C PHE A 152 15.38 -13.05 -4.48
N ILE A 153 14.30 -12.28 -4.49
CA ILE A 153 13.23 -12.44 -5.47
C ILE A 153 13.71 -12.04 -6.87
N ALA A 154 14.30 -10.85 -7.02
CA ALA A 154 14.73 -10.32 -8.31
C ALA A 154 15.84 -11.17 -8.96
N THR A 155 16.72 -11.76 -8.14
CA THR A 155 17.77 -12.68 -8.61
C THR A 155 17.29 -14.12 -8.80
N ASN A 156 16.00 -14.38 -8.55
CA ASN A 156 15.40 -15.71 -8.59
C ASN A 156 16.12 -16.76 -7.73
N ARG A 157 16.80 -16.31 -6.66
CA ARG A 157 17.44 -17.19 -5.67
C ARG A 157 16.40 -17.74 -4.69
N VAL A 158 15.33 -17.00 -4.43
CA VAL A 158 14.10 -17.52 -3.83
C VAL A 158 13.02 -17.50 -4.91
N LEU A 159 12.37 -18.66 -5.12
CA LEU A 159 11.37 -18.79 -6.17
C LEU A 159 10.10 -18.01 -5.83
N PRO A 160 9.37 -17.48 -6.82
CA PRO A 160 8.19 -16.66 -6.58
C PRO A 160 7.11 -17.33 -5.72
N GLU A 161 6.85 -18.62 -5.87
CA GLU A 161 5.90 -19.41 -5.07
C GLU A 161 6.33 -19.57 -3.60
N GLU A 162 7.62 -19.42 -3.32
CA GLU A 162 8.19 -19.54 -1.99
C GLU A 162 8.25 -18.19 -1.27
N GLY A 163 8.35 -17.08 -2.00
CA GLY A 163 8.55 -15.75 -1.40
C GLY A 163 7.48 -14.70 -1.71
N LEU A 164 6.51 -14.98 -2.58
CA LEU A 164 5.43 -14.05 -2.90
C LEU A 164 4.08 -14.55 -2.39
N ALA A 165 3.23 -13.58 -2.06
CA ALA A 165 1.82 -13.77 -1.75
C ALA A 165 0.98 -12.91 -2.69
N ARG A 166 -0.14 -13.45 -3.20
CA ARG A 166 -1.11 -12.64 -3.97
C ARG A 166 -2.12 -12.04 -3.00
N HIS A 167 -2.14 -10.72 -2.92
CA HIS A 167 -3.09 -9.99 -2.07
C HIS A 167 -4.40 -9.75 -2.83
N LYS A 168 -5.53 -9.76 -2.10
CA LYS A 168 -6.82 -9.30 -2.63
C LYS A 168 -6.80 -7.78 -2.87
N LYS A 169 -7.66 -7.31 -3.77
CA LYS A 169 -7.99 -5.89 -3.96
C LYS A 169 -9.50 -5.71 -4.05
N LEU A 170 -9.98 -4.50 -3.77
CA LEU A 170 -11.34 -4.08 -4.08
C LEU A 170 -11.33 -3.34 -5.42
N GLU A 171 -12.34 -3.58 -6.23
CA GLU A 171 -12.57 -2.89 -7.50
C GLU A 171 -13.87 -2.10 -7.40
N VAL A 172 -13.84 -0.85 -7.87
CA VAL A 172 -15.00 0.03 -7.92
C VAL A 172 -15.43 0.18 -9.36
N TYR A 173 -16.70 -0.13 -9.62
CA TYR A 173 -17.36 0.07 -10.91
C TYR A 173 -18.42 1.16 -10.78
N ILE A 174 -18.51 2.04 -11.77
CA ILE A 174 -19.54 3.07 -11.86
C ILE A 174 -20.19 2.98 -13.23
N ASP A 175 -21.51 2.88 -13.27
CA ASP A 175 -22.31 2.69 -14.48
C ASP A 175 -21.78 1.50 -15.33
N GLY A 176 -21.38 0.41 -14.64
CA GLY A 176 -20.79 -0.80 -15.22
C GLY A 176 -19.33 -0.68 -15.68
N VAL A 177 -18.71 0.50 -15.57
CA VAL A 177 -17.34 0.78 -16.01
C VAL A 177 -16.38 0.67 -14.83
N PHE A 178 -15.25 -0.02 -15.03
CA PHE A 178 -14.18 -0.05 -14.05
C PHE A 178 -13.61 1.36 -13.83
N THR A 179 -13.62 1.84 -12.59
CA THR A 179 -13.21 3.20 -12.24
C THR A 179 -11.88 3.21 -11.48
N ASP A 180 -11.77 2.43 -10.40
CA ASP A 180 -10.56 2.42 -9.57
C ASP A 180 -10.45 1.15 -8.70
N ILE A 181 -9.34 1.03 -7.97
CA ILE A 181 -9.09 -0.02 -6.97
C ILE A 181 -8.79 0.58 -5.60
N ALA A 182 -8.95 -0.26 -4.58
CA ALA A 182 -8.37 -0.09 -3.25
C ALA A 182 -7.69 -1.39 -2.80
N LEU A 183 -6.58 -1.29 -2.07
CA LEU A 183 -5.82 -2.44 -1.57
C LEU A 183 -6.25 -2.88 -0.17
N VAL A 184 -6.84 -1.97 0.59
CA VAL A 184 -7.22 -2.10 1.99
C VAL A 184 -8.73 -1.94 2.13
N ASP A 185 -9.25 -0.75 1.82
CA ASP A 185 -10.66 -0.41 2.04
C ASP A 185 -11.27 0.51 0.98
N VAL A 186 -12.57 0.32 0.76
CA VAL A 186 -13.46 1.25 0.08
C VAL A 186 -14.49 1.73 1.10
N VAL A 187 -14.55 3.03 1.32
CA VAL A 187 -15.43 3.65 2.32
C VAL A 187 -16.42 4.57 1.63
N VAL A 188 -17.71 4.35 1.88
CA VAL A 188 -18.81 5.17 1.36
C VAL A 188 -19.20 6.21 2.41
N LEU A 189 -19.09 7.48 2.03
CA LEU A 189 -19.37 8.63 2.88
C LEU A 189 -20.65 9.34 2.46
N ASN A 190 -21.50 9.72 3.42
CA ASN A 190 -22.69 10.54 3.19
C ASN A 190 -22.35 12.02 2.99
N GLU A 191 -21.47 12.32 2.03
CA GLU A 191 -21.02 13.66 1.66
C GLU A 191 -21.13 13.86 0.16
N GLN A 192 -21.31 15.10 -0.30
CA GLN A 192 -21.46 15.41 -1.73
C GLN A 192 -20.17 15.91 -2.39
N PHE A 193 -19.17 16.32 -1.60
CA PHE A 193 -17.96 16.98 -2.10
C PHE A 193 -16.68 16.39 -1.50
N ILE A 194 -15.64 16.30 -2.31
CA ILE A 194 -14.29 15.96 -1.86
C ILE A 194 -13.70 17.22 -1.19
N GLY A 195 -13.76 17.26 0.14
CA GLY A 195 -13.10 18.28 0.96
C GLY A 195 -11.63 17.92 1.23
N SER A 196 -11.25 17.81 2.52
CA SER A 196 -9.98 17.19 2.89
C SER A 196 -9.93 15.73 2.41
N ARG A 197 -8.77 15.23 1.95
CA ARG A 197 -8.67 13.85 1.46
C ARG A 197 -8.83 12.81 2.56
N ALA A 198 -8.23 13.01 3.73
CA ALA A 198 -8.23 12.01 4.80
C ALA A 198 -9.61 11.85 5.47
N ILE A 199 -9.98 10.62 5.81
CA ILE A 199 -11.21 10.30 6.55
C ILE A 199 -10.87 10.04 8.03
N TRP A 200 -11.64 10.64 8.94
CA TRP A 200 -11.56 10.38 10.38
C TRP A 200 -12.92 10.50 11.11
N ASP A 201 -13.92 11.09 10.48
CA ASP A 201 -15.23 11.35 11.06
C ASP A 201 -16.19 10.19 10.77
N VAL A 202 -16.51 9.42 11.82
CA VAL A 202 -17.32 8.19 11.75
C VAL A 202 -18.76 8.49 11.37
N ASP A 203 -19.30 9.64 11.79
CA ASP A 203 -20.71 9.97 11.60
C ASP A 203 -21.08 10.12 10.12
N LYS A 204 -20.06 10.31 9.28
CA LYS A 204 -20.19 10.43 7.82
C LYS A 204 -20.07 9.09 7.11
N ILE A 205 -19.56 8.06 7.76
CA ILE A 205 -19.34 6.74 7.15
C ILE A 205 -20.65 5.97 7.15
N LYS A 206 -21.05 5.45 5.98
CA LYS A 206 -22.19 4.53 5.85
C LYS A 206 -21.77 3.09 5.66
N HIS A 207 -20.82 2.86 4.76
CA HIS A 207 -20.40 1.51 4.40
C HIS A 207 -18.87 1.43 4.37
N ILE A 208 -18.36 0.31 4.86
CA ILE A 208 -16.94 -0.06 4.78
C ILE A 208 -16.87 -1.40 4.08
N TYR A 209 -16.09 -1.46 3.01
CA TYR A 209 -15.70 -2.69 2.34
C TYR A 209 -14.21 -2.84 2.53
N ALA A 210 -13.74 -3.97 3.04
CA ALA A 210 -12.33 -4.14 3.36
C ALA A 210 -11.80 -5.48 2.86
N THR A 211 -10.59 -5.47 2.29
CA THR A 211 -9.86 -6.70 1.96
C THR A 211 -9.33 -7.39 3.21
N ARG A 212 -9.07 -6.61 4.27
CA ARG A 212 -8.44 -7.04 5.53
C ARG A 212 -8.78 -6.06 6.66
N GLY A 213 -8.59 -6.50 7.89
CA GLY A 213 -8.65 -5.66 9.07
C GLY A 213 -8.35 -6.48 10.32
N GLU A 214 -7.30 -6.11 11.05
CA GLU A 214 -6.89 -6.73 12.31
C GLU A 214 -6.77 -5.65 13.39
N LEU A 215 -6.88 -6.01 14.67
CA LEU A 215 -6.77 -5.04 15.78
C LEU A 215 -5.37 -4.38 15.89
N LYS A 216 -4.34 -4.94 15.26
CA LYS A 216 -3.03 -4.31 15.14
C LYS A 216 -3.02 -3.14 14.15
N ASN A 217 -4.03 -3.04 13.28
CA ASN A 217 -4.17 -1.96 12.31
C ASN A 217 -4.90 -0.77 12.94
N ILE A 218 -4.49 0.43 12.54
CA ILE A 218 -5.12 1.69 12.90
C ILE A 218 -5.87 2.21 11.65
N GLY A 219 -6.87 3.06 11.84
CA GLY A 219 -7.71 3.60 10.78
C GLY A 219 -9.08 2.93 10.73
N ILE A 220 -9.78 3.11 9.62
CA ILE A 220 -11.17 2.66 9.46
C ILE A 220 -11.28 1.13 9.55
N VAL A 221 -10.29 0.41 9.03
CA VAL A 221 -10.24 -1.07 9.13
C VAL A 221 -10.09 -1.60 10.57
N SER A 222 -9.78 -0.76 11.56
CA SER A 222 -9.83 -1.19 12.96
C SER A 222 -11.25 -1.54 13.40
N VAL A 223 -12.29 -0.97 12.76
CA VAL A 223 -13.70 -1.37 12.95
C VAL A 223 -13.89 -2.83 12.52
N VAL A 224 -13.33 -3.21 11.37
CA VAL A 224 -13.36 -4.60 10.87
C VAL A 224 -12.64 -5.53 11.85
N GLY A 225 -11.42 -5.14 12.28
CA GLY A 225 -10.64 -5.93 13.24
C GLY A 225 -11.33 -6.14 14.58
N ALA A 226 -12.10 -5.15 15.06
CA ALA A 226 -12.85 -5.24 16.31
C ALA A 226 -14.11 -6.10 16.21
N LEU A 227 -14.72 -6.22 15.02
CA LEU A 227 -15.86 -7.09 14.77
C LEU A 227 -15.42 -8.55 14.59
N GLN A 228 -14.59 -8.77 13.56
CA GLN A 228 -14.07 -10.09 13.22
C GLN A 228 -12.80 -9.89 12.37
N PRO A 229 -11.61 -10.25 12.89
CA PRO A 229 -10.37 -10.10 12.16
C PRO A 229 -10.39 -10.78 10.78
N VAL A 230 -9.88 -10.07 9.78
CA VAL A 230 -9.68 -10.57 8.41
C VAL A 230 -8.23 -10.35 8.02
N GLN A 231 -7.52 -11.42 7.73
CA GLN A 231 -6.13 -11.38 7.33
C GLN A 231 -5.98 -11.07 5.84
N ALA A 232 -4.78 -10.63 5.45
CA ALA A 232 -4.42 -10.38 4.06
C ALA A 232 -4.65 -11.60 3.15
N MET A 233 -4.42 -12.81 3.70
CA MET A 233 -4.46 -14.10 2.99
C MET A 233 -5.79 -14.84 3.11
N ASP A 234 -6.74 -14.37 3.93
CA ASP A 234 -8.07 -14.97 3.98
C ASP A 234 -8.73 -14.88 2.60
N PRO A 235 -9.55 -15.85 2.17
CA PRO A 235 -10.15 -15.82 0.84
C PRO A 235 -11.29 -14.80 0.70
N TYR A 236 -11.78 -14.23 1.81
CA TYR A 236 -12.90 -13.28 1.86
C TYR A 236 -12.46 -11.92 2.40
N GLY A 237 -13.29 -10.89 2.20
CA GLY A 237 -13.20 -9.58 2.83
C GLY A 237 -14.30 -9.37 3.87
N MET A 238 -14.48 -8.13 4.32
CA MET A 238 -15.58 -7.76 5.21
C MET A 238 -16.36 -6.59 4.62
N TYR A 239 -17.68 -6.68 4.68
CA TYR A 239 -18.61 -5.57 4.53
C TYR A 239 -19.15 -5.17 5.90
N VAL A 240 -19.20 -3.87 6.17
CA VAL A 240 -19.76 -3.29 7.40
C VAL A 240 -20.68 -2.14 7.05
N GLU A 241 -21.90 -2.17 7.58
CA GLU A 241 -22.84 -1.04 7.58
C GLU A 241 -22.76 -0.32 8.94
N ILE A 242 -22.37 0.95 8.91
CA ILE A 242 -22.30 1.79 10.10
C ILE A 242 -23.71 2.30 10.43
N GLY A 243 -24.06 2.24 11.71
CA GLY A 243 -25.36 2.70 12.19
C GLY A 243 -25.81 1.99 13.46
N GLN A 244 -26.97 2.40 13.97
CA GLN A 244 -27.59 1.82 15.15
C GLN A 244 -28.28 0.48 14.83
N GLY A 245 -28.49 -0.34 15.85
CA GLY A 245 -29.27 -1.59 15.76
C GLY A 245 -28.45 -2.88 15.82
N GLY A 246 -27.12 -2.79 15.88
CA GLY A 246 -26.23 -3.92 16.11
C GLY A 246 -25.19 -3.62 17.20
N PRO A 247 -24.00 -4.26 17.18
CA PRO A 247 -22.97 -4.05 18.18
C PRO A 247 -22.33 -2.66 18.08
N CYS A 248 -21.77 -2.18 19.17
CA CYS A 248 -20.90 -1.00 19.19
C CYS A 248 -19.47 -1.46 19.46
N VAL A 249 -18.52 -1.07 18.61
CA VAL A 249 -17.13 -1.48 18.73
C VAL A 249 -16.22 -0.32 19.09
N MET A 250 -15.12 -0.61 19.78
CA MET A 250 -14.05 0.36 20.01
C MET A 250 -13.06 0.27 18.85
N ALA A 251 -12.89 1.37 18.11
CA ALA A 251 -12.02 1.43 16.94
C ALA A 251 -10.88 2.44 17.16
N ALA A 252 -9.66 2.05 16.80
CA ALA A 252 -8.49 2.92 16.79
C ALA A 252 -8.39 3.62 15.43
N LEU A 253 -9.06 4.75 15.26
CA LEU A 253 -9.11 5.47 13.98
C LEU A 253 -7.82 6.24 13.66
N GLY A 254 -7.00 6.50 14.68
CA GLY A 254 -5.70 7.14 14.56
C GLY A 254 -4.82 6.83 15.78
N PRO A 255 -3.52 7.16 15.72
CA PRO A 255 -2.61 6.97 16.86
C PRO A 255 -3.10 7.70 18.12
N GLY A 256 -3.48 6.94 19.15
CA GLY A 256 -4.04 7.46 20.40
C GLY A 256 -5.52 7.88 20.34
N LEU A 257 -6.19 7.71 19.20
CA LEU A 257 -7.59 8.09 18.99
C LEU A 257 -8.48 6.84 18.98
N LEU A 258 -9.13 6.57 20.12
CA LEU A 258 -10.13 5.51 20.27
C LEU A 258 -11.54 6.10 20.19
N VAL A 259 -12.38 5.53 19.34
CA VAL A 259 -13.75 5.99 19.11
C VAL A 259 -14.70 4.80 19.16
N GLN A 260 -15.87 5.02 19.78
CA GLN A 260 -16.97 4.06 19.73
C GLN A 260 -17.71 4.19 18.41
N VAL A 261 -17.87 3.07 17.70
CA VAL A 261 -18.49 3.02 16.37
C VAL A 261 -19.70 2.09 16.43
N PRO A 262 -20.93 2.62 16.26
CA PRO A 262 -22.12 1.79 16.17
C PRO A 262 -22.16 1.08 14.81
N VAL A 263 -22.34 -0.23 14.84
CA VAL A 263 -22.41 -1.09 13.66
C VAL A 263 -23.83 -1.64 13.55
N LYS A 264 -24.47 -1.40 12.41
CA LYS A 264 -25.83 -1.88 12.16
C LYS A 264 -25.80 -3.34 11.71
N SER A 265 -24.92 -3.66 10.77
CA SER A 265 -24.73 -5.01 10.26
C SER A 265 -23.32 -5.20 9.72
N PHE A 266 -22.86 -6.44 9.64
CA PHE A 266 -21.61 -6.80 8.98
C PHE A 266 -21.72 -8.22 8.40
N ALA A 267 -21.01 -8.48 7.32
CA ALA A 267 -21.03 -9.75 6.62
C ALA A 267 -19.70 -9.98 5.89
N ARG A 268 -19.38 -11.26 5.61
CA ARG A 268 -18.27 -11.59 4.73
C ARG A 268 -18.54 -11.03 3.35
N LEU A 269 -17.52 -10.41 2.77
CA LEU A 269 -17.48 -10.02 1.38
C LEU A 269 -16.82 -11.17 0.60
N GLU A 270 -17.62 -11.95 -0.12
CA GLU A 270 -17.10 -13.07 -0.90
C GLU A 270 -16.50 -12.60 -2.24
N PRO A 271 -15.43 -13.24 -2.75
CA PRO A 271 -14.90 -12.97 -4.07
C PRO A 271 -15.95 -13.07 -5.17
N MET A 272 -15.80 -12.27 -6.23
CA MET A 272 -16.67 -12.30 -7.42
C MET A 272 -18.14 -11.94 -7.17
N GLN A 273 -18.49 -11.54 -5.94
CA GLN A 273 -19.80 -10.97 -5.62
C GLN A 273 -19.71 -9.44 -5.71
N ARG A 274 -20.40 -8.88 -6.70
CA ARG A 274 -20.57 -7.43 -6.81
C ARG A 274 -21.65 -6.96 -5.83
N MET A 275 -21.28 -6.05 -4.95
CA MET A 275 -22.21 -5.42 -4.02
C MET A 275 -22.59 -4.04 -4.54
N ALA A 276 -23.87 -3.86 -4.83
CA ALA A 276 -24.41 -2.57 -5.21
C ALA A 276 -24.35 -1.59 -4.03
N VAL A 277 -23.96 -0.36 -4.31
CA VAL A 277 -23.95 0.76 -3.37
C VAL A 277 -25.09 1.70 -3.75
N SER A 278 -26.19 1.63 -3.02
CA SER A 278 -27.35 2.49 -3.24
C SER A 278 -27.32 3.73 -2.35
N GLY A 279 -27.69 4.89 -2.87
CA GLY A 279 -27.83 6.09 -2.02
C GLY A 279 -28.02 7.41 -2.76
N THR A 280 -28.24 8.46 -1.99
CA THR A 280 -28.13 9.87 -2.42
C THR A 280 -26.66 10.20 -2.71
N PRO A 281 -26.34 11.24 -3.52
CA PRO A 281 -24.97 11.58 -3.88
C PRO A 281 -23.98 11.43 -2.71
N PHE A 282 -22.92 10.67 -2.94
CA PHE A 282 -21.98 10.23 -1.92
C PHE A 282 -20.54 10.34 -2.42
N VAL A 283 -19.60 10.28 -1.49
CA VAL A 283 -18.16 10.21 -1.82
C VAL A 283 -17.65 8.83 -1.50
N ILE A 284 -16.85 8.28 -2.40
CA ILE A 284 -16.07 7.07 -2.17
C ILE A 284 -14.65 7.47 -1.85
N ALA A 285 -14.15 6.91 -0.76
CA ALA A 285 -12.75 6.94 -0.44
C ALA A 285 -12.10 5.58 -0.63
N LEU A 286 -10.84 5.60 -1.06
CA LEU A 286 -10.05 4.43 -1.41
C LEU A 286 -8.78 4.48 -0.57
N ASP A 287 -8.56 3.44 0.24
CA ASP A 287 -7.39 3.33 1.11
C ASP A 287 -7.19 4.57 2.01
N GLY A 288 -8.29 5.07 2.57
CA GLY A 288 -8.31 6.21 3.49
C GLY A 288 -8.30 7.61 2.87
N GLU A 289 -8.28 7.75 1.54
CA GLU A 289 -8.35 9.04 0.83
C GLU A 289 -9.64 9.17 -0.01
N ARG A 290 -10.35 10.30 0.12
CA ARG A 290 -11.49 10.67 -0.74
C ARG A 290 -11.01 10.85 -2.18
N GLU A 291 -11.56 10.07 -3.10
CA GLU A 291 -11.10 10.03 -4.50
C GLU A 291 -12.23 10.21 -5.51
N ILE A 292 -13.44 9.72 -5.23
CA ILE A 292 -14.52 9.70 -6.22
C ILE A 292 -15.80 10.35 -5.67
N SER A 293 -16.31 11.36 -6.36
CA SER A 293 -17.65 11.90 -6.13
C SER A 293 -18.67 11.18 -7.01
N VAL A 294 -19.71 10.62 -6.39
CA VAL A 294 -20.78 9.88 -7.08
C VAL A 294 -22.04 10.74 -7.14
N ARG A 295 -22.53 10.94 -8.36
CA ARG A 295 -23.79 11.67 -8.63
C ARG A 295 -25.02 10.82 -8.30
N SER A 296 -26.15 11.49 -8.13
CA SER A 296 -27.44 10.80 -7.96
C SER A 296 -27.75 9.92 -9.18
N GLY A 297 -28.24 8.71 -8.94
CA GLY A 297 -28.66 7.78 -9.98
C GLY A 297 -27.55 7.03 -10.71
N ALA A 298 -26.27 7.22 -10.33
CA ALA A 298 -25.21 6.35 -10.81
C ALA A 298 -25.31 4.97 -10.17
N ASP A 299 -25.06 3.92 -10.96
CA ASP A 299 -24.97 2.54 -10.45
C ASP A 299 -23.54 2.27 -10.00
N VAL A 300 -23.34 1.96 -8.72
CA VAL A 300 -22.01 1.74 -8.16
C VAL A 300 -21.93 0.33 -7.62
N GLU A 301 -20.90 -0.40 -8.04
CA GLU A 301 -20.65 -1.76 -7.58
C GLU A 301 -19.24 -1.87 -6.99
N ILE A 302 -19.13 -2.58 -5.86
CA ILE A 302 -17.84 -2.92 -5.24
C ILE A 302 -17.65 -4.43 -5.35
N ASN A 303 -16.51 -4.84 -5.87
CA ASN A 303 -16.13 -6.25 -6.05
C ASN A 303 -14.86 -6.57 -5.28
N LEU A 304 -14.83 -7.71 -4.58
CA LEU A 304 -13.60 -8.27 -4.05
C LEU A 304 -12.93 -9.14 -5.12
N ASN A 305 -11.76 -8.71 -5.58
CA ASN A 305 -10.98 -9.44 -6.55
C ASN A 305 -9.75 -10.10 -5.87
N PRO A 306 -9.64 -11.45 -5.89
CA PRO A 306 -8.49 -12.15 -5.33
C PRO A 306 -7.22 -11.97 -6.17
N ALA A 307 -7.33 -11.53 -7.42
CA ALA A 307 -6.22 -11.22 -8.31
C ALA A 307 -5.73 -9.77 -8.14
N GLY A 308 -5.38 -9.38 -6.91
CA GLY A 308 -4.69 -8.12 -6.63
C GLY A 308 -3.17 -8.24 -6.84
N PRO A 309 -2.33 -7.36 -6.26
CA PRO A 309 -0.88 -7.39 -6.52
C PRO A 309 -0.17 -8.61 -5.93
N ARG A 310 0.95 -9.01 -6.54
CA ARG A 310 1.95 -9.91 -5.94
C ARG A 310 2.79 -9.11 -4.96
N VAL A 311 2.84 -9.56 -3.72
CA VAL A 311 3.55 -8.90 -2.63
C VAL A 311 4.64 -9.81 -2.12
N VAL A 312 5.84 -9.26 -1.90
CA VAL A 312 6.94 -10.01 -1.29
C VAL A 312 6.62 -10.29 0.18
N ASP A 313 6.53 -11.57 0.53
CA ASP A 313 6.47 -12.04 1.91
C ASP A 313 7.89 -12.05 2.47
N VAL A 314 8.27 -10.96 3.12
CA VAL A 314 9.64 -10.76 3.62
C VAL A 314 10.05 -11.84 4.63
N PRO A 315 9.28 -12.16 5.68
CA PRO A 315 9.61 -13.26 6.59
C PRO A 315 9.81 -14.60 5.86
N LYS A 316 8.90 -14.97 4.97
CA LYS A 316 8.97 -16.25 4.24
C LYS A 316 10.16 -16.29 3.28
N THR A 317 10.41 -15.20 2.56
CA THR A 317 11.55 -15.05 1.64
C THR A 317 12.88 -15.20 2.38
N LEU A 318 13.05 -14.52 3.51
CA LEU A 318 14.29 -14.57 4.28
C LEU A 318 14.48 -15.92 4.99
N ALA A 319 13.41 -16.53 5.50
CA ALA A 319 13.45 -17.89 6.04
C ALA A 319 13.90 -18.89 4.96
N ARG A 320 13.39 -18.74 3.73
CA ARG A 320 13.78 -19.59 2.60
C ARG A 320 15.25 -19.39 2.21
N ALA A 321 15.70 -18.14 2.13
CA ALA A 321 17.10 -17.81 1.85
C ALA A 321 18.05 -18.43 2.90
N ALA A 322 17.68 -18.38 4.19
CA ALA A 322 18.44 -19.00 5.26
C ALA A 322 18.48 -20.53 5.13
N ALA A 323 17.34 -21.16 4.82
CA ALA A 323 17.25 -22.61 4.63
C ALA A 323 18.11 -23.12 3.45
N GLN A 324 18.21 -22.32 2.38
CA GLN A 324 19.05 -22.60 1.22
C GLN A 324 20.52 -22.23 1.44
N GLY A 325 20.88 -21.64 2.58
CA GLY A 325 22.25 -21.25 2.89
C GLY A 325 22.76 -20.06 2.07
N LEU A 326 21.87 -19.21 1.52
CA LEU A 326 22.26 -18.07 0.66
C LEU A 326 23.10 -17.01 1.37
N MET A 327 23.14 -17.05 2.71
CA MET A 327 23.91 -16.15 3.57
C MET A 327 25.10 -16.86 4.25
N ARG A 328 25.46 -18.08 3.83
CA ARG A 328 26.66 -18.78 4.31
C ARG A 328 27.83 -18.43 3.38
N LEU A 329 28.95 -18.03 3.97
CA LEU A 329 30.22 -17.81 3.26
C LEU A 329 31.09 -19.06 3.30
#